data_AF-A0A124IIL3-F1
#
_entry.id   AF-A0A124IIL3-F1
#
_cell.length_a   1.000
_cell.length_b   1.000
_cell.length_c   1.000
_cell.angle_alpha   90.00
_cell.angle_beta   90.00
_cell.angle_gamma   90.00
#
_symmetry.space_group_name_H-M   'P 1'
#
loop_
_entity.id
_entity.type
_entity.pdbx_description
1 polymer ?
#
loop_
_entity_poly.entity_id
_entity_poly.type
_entity_poly.pdbx_seq_one_letter_code
_entity_poly.pdbx_strand_id
1 'polypeptide(L)'
;MRLATFNLESLDLPPRAPRPIEARIALLRPELERAAADILCLQEVNSQHAAGSQERILTALDQLLEGTPYAAFARAATTSQSGHGPADVHNLVTLSRWPIRTSRSVRHELIPPIRYDSVTAGPKDAADGGEIAFDRPVLLTAVDTGAGSPLNIINCHLRAPLASTIPGQKQTPFVWKSISGWAEGFCISSIKRNAQALEVRLLADRLLEDDQQAAIVVAGDFNAEDYESPLRILVGAEQDTGNGSLAAASLIVLDRAIPADRRFSVVHQGRPQMLDHILCSRSLYGKFRGIKVHNEALSDEAVGYARVDRPVGSYHACVVAEFD
;
A
#
# COMPACT_ATOMS: atom_id res chain seq x y z
N MET A 1 9.44 11.37 -16.44
CA MET A 1 8.25 11.13 -15.57
C MET A 1 8.66 10.86 -14.12
N ARG A 2 7.97 11.44 -13.13
CA ARG A 2 8.14 11.12 -11.69
C ARG A 2 6.95 10.36 -11.13
N LEU A 3 7.22 9.25 -10.45
CA LEU A 3 6.21 8.45 -9.75
C LEU A 3 6.56 8.37 -8.27
N ALA A 4 5.57 8.66 -7.41
CA ALA A 4 5.73 8.64 -5.98
C ALA A 4 4.74 7.70 -5.30
N THR A 5 5.12 7.15 -4.14
CA THR A 5 4.20 6.49 -3.20
C THR A 5 4.29 7.15 -1.83
N PHE A 6 3.15 7.25 -1.14
CA PHE A 6 3.07 7.86 0.18
C PHE A 6 1.86 7.37 0.98
N ASN A 7 2.11 6.68 2.10
CA ASN A 7 1.08 6.35 3.06
C ASN A 7 0.74 7.60 3.90
N LEU A 8 -0.54 7.97 3.89
CA LEU A 8 -0.99 9.18 4.57
C LEU A 8 -1.37 8.95 6.03
N GLU A 9 -1.20 7.76 6.64
CA GLU A 9 -1.51 7.53 8.06
C GLU A 9 -2.98 7.89 8.39
N SER A 10 -3.89 7.10 7.82
CA SER A 10 -5.35 7.17 8.01
C SER A 10 -5.93 8.58 7.89
N LEU A 11 -5.72 9.24 6.74
CA LEU A 11 -6.25 10.58 6.45
C LEU A 11 -7.78 10.59 6.55
N ASP A 12 -8.33 11.34 7.50
CA ASP A 12 -9.77 11.40 7.78
C ASP A 12 -10.16 12.77 8.37
N LEU A 13 -11.47 12.97 8.59
CA LEU A 13 -12.03 14.14 9.27
C LEU A 13 -12.53 13.81 10.68
N PRO A 14 -12.63 14.81 11.58
CA PRO A 14 -13.37 14.66 12.84
C PRO A 14 -14.82 14.21 12.59
N PRO A 15 -15.43 13.43 13.50
CA PRO A 15 -14.89 13.01 14.80
C PRO A 15 -14.03 11.74 14.76
N ARG A 16 -13.84 11.09 13.60
CA ARG A 16 -13.02 9.87 13.50
C ARG A 16 -11.53 10.15 13.58
N ALA A 17 -11.09 11.28 13.02
CA ALA A 17 -9.76 11.79 13.26
C ALA A 17 -9.71 12.56 14.59
N PRO A 18 -8.74 12.28 15.48
CA PRO A 18 -8.57 13.01 16.74
C PRO A 18 -8.05 14.44 16.54
N ARG A 19 -7.48 14.73 15.35
CA ARG A 19 -6.88 16.02 15.01
C ARG A 19 -7.68 16.69 13.88
N PRO A 20 -7.74 18.04 13.86
CA PRO A 20 -8.33 18.78 12.75
C PRO A 20 -7.49 18.59 11.47
N ILE A 21 -8.17 18.61 10.33
CA ILE A 21 -7.58 18.38 9.01
C ILE A 21 -6.59 19.50 8.62
N GLU A 22 -6.78 20.72 9.11
CA GLU A 22 -5.90 21.86 8.84
C GLU A 22 -4.48 21.62 9.37
N ALA A 23 -4.37 21.01 10.56
CA ALA A 23 -3.09 20.65 11.13
C ALA A 23 -2.37 19.60 10.27
N ARG A 24 -3.14 18.61 9.79
CA ARG A 24 -2.65 17.57 8.87
C ARG A 24 -2.17 18.16 7.55
N ILE A 25 -2.95 19.06 6.97
CA ILE A 25 -2.64 19.76 5.72
C ILE A 25 -1.32 20.52 5.84
N ALA A 26 -1.11 21.22 6.95
CA ALA A 26 0.09 22.01 7.17
C ALA A 26 1.40 21.19 7.11
N LEU A 27 1.35 19.89 7.41
CA LEU A 27 2.51 18.99 7.33
C LEU A 27 2.54 18.13 6.06
N LEU A 28 1.39 17.62 5.61
CA LEU A 28 1.35 16.71 4.47
C LEU A 28 1.46 17.42 3.12
N ARG A 29 0.88 18.62 2.98
CA ARG A 29 0.87 19.33 1.69
C ARG A 29 2.29 19.68 1.21
N PRO A 30 3.20 20.23 2.05
CA PRO A 30 4.57 20.48 1.63
C PRO A 30 5.31 19.21 1.18
N GLU A 31 5.09 18.06 1.83
CA GLU A 31 5.69 16.78 1.42
C GLU A 31 5.15 16.31 0.07
N LEU A 32 3.83 16.46 -0.18
CA LEU A 32 3.22 16.18 -1.47
C LEU A 32 3.82 17.07 -2.57
N GLU A 33 3.92 18.37 -2.35
CA GLU A 33 4.48 19.31 -3.34
C GLU A 33 5.97 19.04 -3.59
N ARG A 34 6.72 18.71 -2.54
CA ARG A 34 8.14 18.31 -2.62
C ARG A 34 8.35 17.04 -3.45
N ALA A 35 7.38 16.11 -3.45
CA ALA A 35 7.42 14.94 -4.30
C ALA A 35 7.51 15.32 -5.78
N ALA A 36 6.86 16.44 -6.18
CA ALA A 36 6.79 16.93 -7.55
C ALA A 36 6.51 15.79 -8.54
N ALA A 37 5.59 14.90 -8.17
CA ALA A 37 5.30 13.69 -8.88
C ALA A 37 4.33 13.97 -10.04
N ASP A 38 4.54 13.31 -11.18
CA ASP A 38 3.54 13.28 -12.25
C ASP A 38 2.48 12.21 -11.97
N ILE A 39 2.82 11.18 -11.18
CA ILE A 39 1.90 10.14 -10.72
C ILE A 39 2.15 9.85 -9.24
N LEU A 40 1.09 9.80 -8.44
CA LEU A 40 1.16 9.63 -6.99
C LEU A 40 0.23 8.48 -6.53
N CYS A 41 0.82 7.49 -5.87
CA CYS A 41 0.14 6.37 -5.22
C CYS A 41 -0.01 6.67 -3.73
N LEU A 42 -1.25 6.82 -3.27
CA LEU A 42 -1.57 7.11 -1.88
C LEU A 42 -2.17 5.88 -1.20
N GLN A 43 -1.78 5.67 0.06
CA GLN A 43 -2.35 4.66 0.95
C GLN A 43 -3.01 5.33 2.17
N GLU A 44 -3.90 4.57 2.83
CA GLU A 44 -4.62 5.01 4.03
C GLU A 44 -5.44 6.30 3.89
N VAL A 45 -6.20 6.36 2.80
CA VAL A 45 -7.19 7.43 2.62
C VAL A 45 -8.56 6.94 3.13
N ASN A 46 -9.11 7.56 4.17
CA ASN A 46 -10.46 7.25 4.64
C ASN A 46 -11.50 8.09 3.90
N SER A 47 -12.70 7.55 3.73
CA SER A 47 -13.79 8.23 3.05
C SER A 47 -14.86 8.69 4.03
N GLN A 48 -15.55 9.78 3.68
CA GLN A 48 -16.58 10.43 4.48
C GLN A 48 -17.95 10.28 3.80
N HIS A 49 -19.02 10.28 4.60
CA HIS A 49 -20.38 10.34 4.06
C HIS A 49 -20.63 11.73 3.45
N ALA A 50 -21.16 11.76 2.22
CA ALA A 50 -21.68 12.98 1.63
C ALA A 50 -23.19 13.08 1.85
N ALA A 51 -23.67 14.26 2.27
CA ALA A 51 -25.10 14.51 2.42
C ALA A 51 -25.81 14.30 1.07
N GLY A 52 -26.86 13.48 1.05
CA GLY A 52 -27.65 13.20 -0.15
C GLY A 52 -27.05 12.14 -1.09
N SER A 53 -25.93 11.50 -0.72
CA SER A 53 -25.32 10.39 -1.48
C SER A 53 -25.38 9.09 -0.68
N GLN A 54 -25.65 7.97 -1.36
CA GLN A 54 -25.46 6.64 -0.80
C GLN A 54 -23.98 6.22 -0.80
N GLU A 55 -23.18 6.78 -1.71
CA GLU A 55 -21.76 6.53 -1.82
C GLU A 55 -20.96 7.52 -0.96
N ARG A 56 -19.86 7.01 -0.38
CA ARG A 56 -18.88 7.82 0.35
C ARG A 56 -18.00 8.57 -0.64
N ILE A 57 -17.34 9.62 -0.16
CA ILE A 57 -16.40 10.43 -0.95
C ILE A 57 -15.11 10.65 -0.16
N LEU A 58 -14.03 11.06 -0.84
CA LEU A 58 -12.72 11.27 -0.22
C LEU A 58 -12.52 12.74 0.18
N THR A 59 -13.46 13.31 0.95
CA THR A 59 -13.45 14.74 1.31
C THR A 59 -12.16 15.19 1.99
N ALA A 60 -11.61 14.38 2.90
CA ALA A 60 -10.34 14.71 3.57
C ALA A 60 -9.19 14.83 2.55
N LEU A 61 -9.19 13.96 1.54
CA LEU A 61 -8.23 14.03 0.44
C LEU A 61 -8.47 15.26 -0.43
N ASP A 62 -9.72 15.56 -0.77
CA ASP A 62 -10.06 16.76 -1.56
C ASP A 62 -9.51 18.03 -0.90
N GLN A 63 -9.70 18.19 0.42
CA GLN A 63 -9.15 19.32 1.19
C GLN A 63 -7.61 19.32 1.24
N LEU A 64 -6.98 18.14 1.31
CA LEU A 64 -5.53 18.04 1.29
C LEU A 64 -4.94 18.50 -0.04
N LEU A 65 -5.55 18.07 -1.15
CA LEU A 65 -5.09 18.36 -2.51
C LEU A 65 -5.43 19.79 -2.96
N GLU A 66 -6.44 20.42 -2.37
CA GLU A 66 -6.83 21.80 -2.70
C GLU A 66 -5.64 22.77 -2.66
N GLY A 67 -5.48 23.56 -3.72
CA GLY A 67 -4.38 24.51 -3.87
C GLY A 67 -3.06 23.89 -4.36
N THR A 68 -2.97 22.57 -4.51
CA THR A 68 -1.80 21.88 -5.09
C THR A 68 -2.02 21.56 -6.57
N PRO A 69 -0.94 21.29 -7.35
CA PRO A 69 -1.08 20.79 -8.73
C PRO A 69 -1.90 19.50 -8.84
N TYR A 70 -1.88 18.66 -7.80
CA TYR A 70 -2.56 17.37 -7.77
C TYR A 70 -4.10 17.48 -7.74
N ALA A 71 -4.66 18.64 -7.40
CA ALA A 71 -6.10 18.88 -7.49
C ALA A 71 -6.65 18.71 -8.92
N ALA A 72 -5.80 18.95 -9.93
CA ALA A 72 -6.18 18.83 -11.34
C ALA A 72 -5.87 17.44 -11.94
N PHE A 73 -5.28 16.52 -11.18
CA PHE A 73 -4.87 15.22 -11.69
C PHE A 73 -6.08 14.31 -11.92
N ALA A 74 -5.99 13.43 -12.92
CA ALA A 74 -6.89 12.31 -13.04
C ALA A 74 -6.78 11.43 -11.79
N ARG A 75 -7.91 10.96 -11.27
CA ARG A 75 -7.99 10.22 -10.01
C ARG A 75 -8.70 8.89 -10.21
N ALA A 76 -8.09 7.83 -9.69
CA ALA A 76 -8.74 6.55 -9.45
C ALA A 76 -8.59 6.18 -7.97
N ALA A 77 -9.60 5.52 -7.41
CA ALA A 77 -9.57 5.04 -6.04
C ALA A 77 -10.12 3.62 -5.96
N THR A 78 -9.71 2.87 -4.95
CA THR A 78 -10.33 1.58 -4.64
C THR A 78 -11.79 1.74 -4.29
N THR A 79 -12.57 0.74 -4.66
CA THR A 79 -13.99 0.62 -4.36
C THR A 79 -14.23 -0.29 -3.16
N SER A 80 -15.36 -0.06 -2.50
CA SER A 80 -15.85 -0.93 -1.42
C SER A 80 -16.18 -2.34 -1.93
N GLN A 81 -16.44 -3.28 -1.02
CA GLN A 81 -16.81 -4.66 -1.40
C GLN A 81 -18.12 -4.74 -2.20
N SER A 82 -19.02 -3.75 -2.08
CA SER A 82 -20.23 -3.70 -2.89
C SER A 82 -19.97 -3.21 -4.32
N GLY A 83 -18.74 -2.79 -4.64
CA GLY A 83 -18.36 -2.24 -5.95
C GLY A 83 -18.73 -0.76 -6.14
N HIS A 84 -19.39 -0.14 -5.17
CA HIS A 84 -19.89 1.24 -5.24
C HIS A 84 -19.16 2.14 -4.26
N GLY A 85 -18.64 3.27 -4.76
CA GLY A 85 -17.85 4.24 -4.00
C GLY A 85 -16.63 3.67 -3.26
N PRO A 86 -15.84 4.53 -2.58
CA PRO A 86 -14.75 4.10 -1.71
C PRO A 86 -15.25 3.35 -0.47
N ALA A 87 -14.40 2.49 0.09
CA ALA A 87 -14.62 1.88 1.39
C ALA A 87 -14.53 2.91 2.52
N ASP A 88 -15.02 2.56 3.71
CA ASP A 88 -14.99 3.45 4.89
C ASP A 88 -13.57 3.92 5.24
N VAL A 89 -12.61 3.00 5.20
CA VAL A 89 -11.21 3.21 5.59
C VAL A 89 -10.24 2.51 4.63
N HIS A 90 -8.96 2.92 4.69
CA HIS A 90 -7.83 2.27 4.01
C HIS A 90 -7.96 2.18 2.48
N ASN A 91 -8.53 3.20 1.85
CA ASN A 91 -8.58 3.25 0.39
C ASN A 91 -7.19 3.54 -0.19
N LEU A 92 -6.96 3.01 -1.38
CA LEU A 92 -5.82 3.38 -2.22
C LEU A 92 -6.28 4.38 -3.26
N VAL A 93 -5.43 5.34 -3.59
CA VAL A 93 -5.70 6.35 -4.60
C VAL A 93 -4.50 6.48 -5.52
N THR A 94 -4.75 6.49 -6.83
CA THR A 94 -3.75 6.86 -7.83
C THR A 94 -4.17 8.21 -8.42
N LEU A 95 -3.30 9.21 -8.28
CA LEU A 95 -3.42 10.51 -8.95
C LEU A 95 -2.44 10.54 -10.11
N SER A 96 -2.86 11.00 -11.28
CA SER A 96 -2.03 11.05 -12.48
C SER A 96 -2.23 12.36 -13.24
N ARG A 97 -1.12 12.99 -13.63
CA ARG A 97 -1.11 14.15 -14.53
C ARG A 97 -1.72 13.81 -15.89
N TRP A 98 -1.60 12.56 -16.31
CA TRP A 98 -2.15 12.04 -17.55
C TRP A 98 -3.46 11.30 -17.34
N PRO A 99 -4.29 11.12 -18.39
CA PRO A 99 -5.54 10.37 -18.30
C PRO A 99 -5.34 8.94 -17.78
N ILE A 100 -6.16 8.56 -16.81
CA ILE A 100 -6.34 7.17 -16.40
C ILE A 100 -7.39 6.55 -17.32
N ARG A 101 -6.97 5.60 -18.17
CA ARG A 101 -7.84 4.95 -19.17
C ARG A 101 -8.76 3.92 -18.53
N THR A 102 -8.22 3.13 -17.60
CA THR A 102 -8.97 2.13 -16.84
C THR A 102 -8.47 2.08 -15.41
N SER A 103 -9.36 1.70 -14.49
CA SER A 103 -9.02 1.44 -13.10
C SER A 103 -9.86 0.29 -12.54
N ARG A 104 -9.28 -0.59 -11.73
CA ARG A 104 -10.01 -1.65 -11.03
C ARG A 104 -9.45 -1.95 -9.65
N SER A 105 -10.35 -2.31 -8.73
CA SER A 105 -10.02 -2.83 -7.41
C SER A 105 -9.92 -4.35 -7.49
N VAL A 106 -8.72 -4.90 -7.26
CA VAL A 106 -8.49 -6.35 -7.31
C VAL A 106 -8.51 -6.89 -5.89
N ARG A 107 -9.44 -7.81 -5.59
CA ARG A 107 -9.56 -8.50 -4.30
C ARG A 107 -10.06 -9.92 -4.52
N HIS A 108 -9.23 -10.90 -4.19
CA HIS A 108 -9.57 -12.32 -4.36
C HIS A 108 -10.02 -12.69 -5.78
N GLU A 109 -9.50 -11.99 -6.80
CA GLU A 109 -9.73 -12.35 -8.20
C GLU A 109 -8.83 -13.51 -8.63
N LEU A 110 -7.64 -13.60 -8.04
CA LEU A 110 -6.60 -14.56 -8.41
C LEU A 110 -6.33 -15.57 -7.30
N ILE A 111 -6.52 -15.14 -6.05
CA ILE A 111 -6.30 -15.96 -4.86
C ILE A 111 -7.60 -16.04 -4.07
N PRO A 112 -8.28 -17.19 -3.98
CA PRO A 112 -9.49 -17.31 -3.17
C PRO A 112 -9.19 -17.14 -1.67
N PRO A 113 -10.18 -16.80 -0.84
CA PRO A 113 -10.03 -16.82 0.61
C PRO A 113 -9.51 -18.18 1.10
N ILE A 114 -8.61 -18.16 2.08
CA ILE A 114 -7.95 -19.36 2.58
C ILE A 114 -8.73 -19.88 3.78
N ARG A 115 -9.18 -21.14 3.74
CA ARG A 115 -9.78 -21.80 4.91
C ARG A 115 -8.72 -22.04 5.97
N TYR A 116 -9.01 -21.63 7.20
CA TYR A 116 -8.09 -21.79 8.32
C TYR A 116 -8.87 -22.02 9.61
N ASP A 117 -8.63 -23.17 10.24
CA ASP A 117 -9.23 -23.52 11.52
C ASP A 117 -8.34 -23.00 12.64
N SER A 118 -8.90 -22.11 13.47
CA SER A 118 -8.13 -21.45 14.53
C SER A 118 -7.89 -22.39 15.71
N VAL A 119 -6.63 -22.67 16.01
CA VAL A 119 -6.17 -23.60 17.05
C VAL A 119 -6.39 -23.02 18.45
N THR A 120 -6.31 -21.69 18.60
CA THR A 120 -6.41 -21.02 19.91
C THR A 120 -7.72 -20.27 20.11
N ALA A 121 -8.66 -20.33 19.16
CA ALA A 121 -9.94 -19.65 19.31
C ALA A 121 -10.74 -20.17 20.53
N GLY A 122 -11.52 -19.27 21.14
CA GLY A 122 -12.42 -19.62 22.23
C GLY A 122 -13.73 -18.82 22.17
N PRO A 123 -14.91 -19.43 22.46
CA PRO A 123 -15.16 -20.84 22.78
C PRO A 123 -14.93 -21.80 21.58
N LYS A 124 -14.89 -23.12 21.81
CA LYS A 124 -14.49 -24.14 20.81
C LYS A 124 -15.26 -24.06 19.49
N ASP A 125 -16.52 -23.63 19.50
CA ASP A 125 -17.34 -23.49 18.30
C ASP A 125 -16.98 -22.24 17.46
N ALA A 126 -16.10 -21.37 17.94
CA ALA A 126 -15.56 -20.24 17.21
C ALA A 126 -14.28 -20.58 16.41
N ALA A 127 -13.79 -21.82 16.52
CA ALA A 127 -12.59 -22.30 15.84
C ALA A 127 -12.83 -22.82 14.42
N ASP A 128 -14.08 -23.25 14.11
CA ASP A 128 -14.38 -24.01 12.90
C ASP A 128 -14.67 -23.12 11.69
N GLY A 129 -13.94 -23.35 10.58
CA GLY A 129 -14.34 -22.95 9.24
C GLY A 129 -14.17 -21.48 8.90
N GLY A 130 -13.27 -20.77 9.59
CA GLY A 130 -12.96 -19.37 9.28
C GLY A 130 -12.29 -19.20 7.92
N GLU A 131 -12.65 -18.14 7.20
CA GLU A 131 -11.92 -17.71 6.00
C GLU A 131 -10.96 -16.57 6.34
N ILE A 132 -9.70 -16.76 5.97
CA ILE A 132 -8.71 -15.68 5.92
C ILE A 132 -8.95 -14.91 4.63
N ALA A 133 -9.67 -13.79 4.76
CA ALA A 133 -9.92 -12.85 3.66
C ALA A 133 -8.99 -11.63 3.70
N PHE A 134 -8.84 -10.97 2.56
CA PHE A 134 -8.11 -9.72 2.40
C PHE A 134 -8.96 -8.54 2.87
N ASP A 135 -8.39 -7.77 3.79
CA ASP A 135 -9.06 -6.62 4.40
C ASP A 135 -9.38 -5.54 3.34
N ARG A 136 -8.49 -5.38 2.35
CA ARG A 136 -8.51 -4.34 1.31
C ARG A 136 -8.03 -4.86 -0.06
N PRO A 137 -8.50 -4.27 -1.17
CA PRO A 137 -8.03 -4.60 -2.52
C PRO A 137 -6.69 -3.93 -2.81
N VAL A 138 -6.06 -4.30 -3.92
CA VAL A 138 -5.06 -3.47 -4.60
C VAL A 138 -5.73 -2.68 -5.74
N LEU A 139 -5.13 -1.57 -6.15
CA LEU A 139 -5.66 -0.72 -7.23
C LEU A 139 -4.79 -0.83 -8.47
N LEU A 140 -5.33 -1.42 -9.54
CA LEU A 140 -4.69 -1.39 -10.86
C LEU A 140 -5.22 -0.20 -11.66
N THR A 141 -4.33 0.61 -12.21
CA THR A 141 -4.66 1.69 -13.16
C THR A 141 -3.81 1.61 -14.41
N ALA A 142 -4.42 1.81 -15.57
CA ALA A 142 -3.71 2.01 -16.84
C ALA A 142 -3.66 3.51 -17.16
N VAL A 143 -2.47 4.10 -17.12
CA VAL A 143 -2.24 5.52 -17.40
C VAL A 143 -1.70 5.70 -18.82
N ASP A 144 -2.31 6.60 -19.59
CA ASP A 144 -1.83 6.93 -20.92
C ASP A 144 -0.83 8.10 -20.89
N THR A 145 0.45 7.77 -20.84
CA THR A 145 1.55 8.74 -20.83
C THR A 145 1.88 9.30 -22.22
N GLY A 146 1.17 8.89 -23.27
CA GLY A 146 1.47 9.23 -24.67
C GLY A 146 2.60 8.41 -25.29
N ALA A 147 3.08 7.36 -24.60
CA ALA A 147 4.21 6.53 -25.04
C ALA A 147 3.83 5.33 -25.93
N GLY A 148 2.59 5.28 -26.44
CA GLY A 148 2.08 4.20 -27.31
C GLY A 148 1.46 3.01 -26.56
N SER A 149 2.04 2.60 -25.43
CA SER A 149 1.45 1.62 -24.50
C SER A 149 1.14 2.26 -23.15
N PRO A 150 0.09 1.83 -22.44
CA PRO A 150 -0.23 2.35 -21.12
C PRO A 150 0.84 1.96 -20.09
N LEU A 151 1.07 2.85 -19.13
CA LEU A 151 1.77 2.52 -17.90
C LEU A 151 0.78 1.86 -16.94
N ASN A 152 1.01 0.59 -16.61
CA ASN A 152 0.22 -0.15 -15.63
C ASN A 152 0.78 0.10 -14.23
N ILE A 153 -0.05 0.60 -13.33
CA ILE A 153 0.35 0.91 -11.95
C ILE A 153 -0.52 0.07 -11.03
N ILE A 154 0.13 -0.74 -10.19
CA ILE A 154 -0.50 -1.48 -9.11
C ILE A 154 -0.14 -0.76 -7.81
N ASN A 155 -1.08 0.04 -7.30
CA ASN A 155 -0.97 0.63 -5.98
C ASN A 155 -1.40 -0.42 -4.94
N CYS A 156 -0.56 -0.67 -3.92
CA CYS A 156 -0.84 -1.65 -2.88
C CYS A 156 -0.66 -1.09 -1.46
N HIS A 157 -1.36 -1.72 -0.52
CA HIS A 157 -1.07 -1.60 0.90
C HIS A 157 -1.22 -3.02 1.48
N LEU A 158 -0.14 -3.76 1.62
CA LEU A 158 -0.19 -5.15 2.09
C LEU A 158 -0.51 -5.21 3.58
N ARG A 159 -0.99 -6.35 4.08
CA ARG A 159 -1.35 -6.54 5.49
C ARG A 159 -0.16 -6.19 6.40
N ALA A 160 -0.39 -5.32 7.39
CA ALA A 160 0.61 -4.97 8.39
C ALA A 160 1.06 -6.18 9.24
N PRO A 161 2.31 -6.19 9.76
CA PRO A 161 2.83 -7.24 10.66
C PRO A 161 2.24 -7.15 12.08
N LEU A 162 0.94 -6.88 12.18
CA LEU A 162 0.20 -6.83 13.43
C LEU A 162 -0.75 -8.01 13.50
N ALA A 163 -0.62 -8.80 14.57
CA ALA A 163 -1.39 -10.02 14.77
C ALA A 163 -2.90 -9.82 14.52
N SER A 164 -3.45 -10.61 13.59
CA SER A 164 -4.87 -10.70 13.25
C SER A 164 -5.67 -11.13 14.47
N THR A 165 -6.83 -10.53 14.71
CA THR A 165 -7.69 -10.95 15.84
C THR A 165 -8.06 -12.43 15.74
N ILE A 166 -7.85 -13.15 16.84
CA ILE A 166 -8.37 -14.52 17.04
C ILE A 166 -9.57 -14.44 17.98
N PRO A 167 -10.72 -15.07 17.63
CA PRO A 167 -11.89 -15.10 18.49
C PRO A 167 -11.58 -15.50 19.93
N GLY A 168 -12.08 -14.72 20.88
CA GLY A 168 -11.89 -14.98 22.30
C GLY A 168 -10.51 -14.67 22.86
N GLN A 169 -9.50 -14.28 22.06
CA GLN A 169 -8.11 -14.08 22.51
C GLN A 169 -7.71 -12.62 22.80
N LYS A 170 -8.62 -11.64 22.62
CA LYS A 170 -8.40 -10.23 22.95
C LYS A 170 -9.01 -9.87 24.31
N GLN A 171 -8.31 -9.06 25.10
CA GLN A 171 -8.87 -8.38 26.28
C GLN A 171 -9.41 -7.00 25.88
N THR A 172 -8.58 -6.23 25.17
CA THR A 172 -8.90 -4.92 24.59
C THR A 172 -8.18 -4.80 23.24
N PRO A 173 -8.38 -3.72 22.46
CA PRO A 173 -7.53 -3.45 21.29
C PRO A 173 -6.06 -3.48 21.71
N PHE A 174 -5.25 -4.23 20.97
CA PHE A 174 -3.82 -4.46 21.21
C PHE A 174 -3.42 -5.27 22.47
N VAL A 175 -4.35 -5.62 23.38
CA VAL A 175 -4.06 -6.46 24.55
C VAL A 175 -4.59 -7.88 24.36
N TRP A 176 -3.69 -8.86 24.49
CA TRP A 176 -3.95 -10.28 24.25
C TRP A 176 -4.14 -11.06 25.55
N LYS A 177 -5.09 -11.99 25.58
CA LYS A 177 -5.32 -12.89 26.71
C LYS A 177 -4.25 -13.96 26.85
N SER A 178 -3.66 -14.39 25.73
CA SER A 178 -2.62 -15.43 25.73
C SER A 178 -1.56 -15.14 24.67
N ILE A 179 -0.35 -15.63 24.95
CA ILE A 179 0.78 -15.58 24.00
C ILE A 179 0.47 -16.45 22.77
N SER A 180 -0.17 -17.61 22.96
CA SER A 180 -0.53 -18.51 21.85
C SER A 180 -1.54 -17.86 20.90
N GLY A 181 -2.55 -17.17 21.43
CA GLY A 181 -3.50 -16.41 20.62
C GLY A 181 -2.86 -15.28 19.83
N TRP A 182 -1.92 -14.55 20.45
CA TRP A 182 -1.14 -13.54 19.75
C TRP A 182 -0.28 -14.16 18.63
N ALA A 183 0.44 -15.25 18.92
CA ALA A 183 1.32 -15.91 17.97
C ALA A 183 0.56 -16.48 16.77
N GLU A 184 -0.61 -17.10 17.00
CA GLU A 184 -1.48 -17.57 15.93
C GLU A 184 -1.99 -16.40 15.08
N GLY A 185 -2.46 -15.32 15.72
CA GLY A 185 -2.88 -14.11 15.00
C GLY A 185 -1.77 -13.51 14.15
N PHE A 186 -0.53 -13.53 14.65
CA PHE A 186 0.65 -13.09 13.92
C PHE A 186 0.92 -13.99 12.70
N CYS A 187 0.82 -15.30 12.86
CA CYS A 187 0.89 -16.27 11.76
C CYS A 187 -0.17 -15.98 10.67
N ILE A 188 -1.44 -15.80 11.05
CA ILE A 188 -2.52 -15.45 10.11
C ILE A 188 -2.24 -14.15 9.36
N SER A 189 -1.69 -13.13 10.03
CA SER A 189 -1.30 -11.89 9.34
C SER A 189 -0.18 -12.11 8.32
N SER A 190 0.79 -12.97 8.60
CA SER A 190 1.82 -13.38 7.63
C SER A 190 1.20 -14.11 6.42
N ILE A 191 0.26 -15.03 6.66
CA ILE A 191 -0.49 -15.71 5.59
C ILE A 191 -1.21 -14.69 4.70
N LYS A 192 -1.97 -13.76 5.30
CA LYS A 192 -2.65 -12.66 4.58
C LYS A 192 -1.67 -11.85 3.74
N ARG A 193 -0.56 -11.39 4.32
CA ARG A 193 0.44 -10.53 3.66
C ARG A 193 1.06 -11.22 2.45
N ASN A 194 1.46 -12.49 2.60
CA ASN A 194 2.03 -13.28 1.51
C ASN A 194 1.00 -13.62 0.42
N ALA A 195 -0.25 -13.91 0.79
CA ALA A 195 -1.31 -14.18 -0.17
C ALA A 195 -1.69 -12.93 -0.98
N GLN A 196 -1.69 -11.74 -0.37
CA GLN A 196 -1.86 -10.47 -1.09
C GLN A 196 -0.68 -10.19 -2.05
N ALA A 197 0.55 -10.43 -1.59
CA ALA A 197 1.74 -10.33 -2.45
C ALA A 197 1.66 -11.28 -3.65
N LEU A 198 1.16 -12.50 -3.45
CA LEU A 198 0.93 -13.47 -4.52
C LEU A 198 -0.15 -13.00 -5.49
N GLU A 199 -1.26 -12.43 -5.02
CA GLU A 199 -2.29 -11.86 -5.91
C GLU A 199 -1.70 -10.73 -6.78
N VAL A 200 -0.89 -9.83 -6.21
CA VAL A 200 -0.21 -8.79 -6.99
C VAL A 200 0.80 -9.38 -7.97
N ARG A 201 1.54 -10.43 -7.59
CA ARG A 201 2.48 -11.12 -8.49
C ARG A 201 1.75 -11.71 -9.70
N LEU A 202 0.68 -12.47 -9.46
CA LEU A 202 -0.11 -13.09 -10.53
C LEU A 202 -0.79 -12.03 -11.42
N LEU A 203 -1.13 -10.87 -10.86
CA LEU A 203 -1.63 -9.74 -11.61
C LEU A 203 -0.56 -9.17 -12.56
N ALA A 204 0.68 -9.01 -12.10
CA ALA A 204 1.80 -8.59 -12.92
C ALA A 204 2.14 -9.64 -14.00
N ASP A 205 2.07 -10.92 -13.66
CA ASP A 205 2.30 -12.01 -14.62
C ASP A 205 1.29 -11.97 -15.77
N ARG A 206 -0.01 -11.79 -15.50
CA ARG A 206 -1.02 -11.63 -16.55
C ARG A 206 -0.74 -10.44 -17.47
N LEU A 207 -0.30 -9.31 -16.91
CA LEU A 207 0.09 -8.15 -17.72
C LEU A 207 1.30 -8.44 -18.62
N LEU A 208 2.27 -9.22 -18.13
CA LEU A 208 3.46 -9.63 -18.90
C LEU A 208 3.16 -10.74 -19.91
N GLU A 209 2.19 -11.60 -19.64
CA GLU A 209 1.68 -12.61 -20.58
C GLU A 209 0.97 -11.93 -21.76
N ASP A 210 0.18 -10.88 -21.50
CA ASP A 210 -0.49 -10.09 -22.53
C ASP A 210 0.51 -9.25 -23.35
N ASP A 211 1.52 -8.65 -22.69
CA ASP A 211 2.61 -7.90 -23.33
C ASP A 211 3.92 -8.08 -22.54
N GLN A 212 4.88 -8.82 -23.10
CA GLN A 212 6.18 -9.07 -22.47
C GLN A 212 7.01 -7.80 -22.23
N GLN A 213 6.67 -6.69 -22.89
CA GLN A 213 7.30 -5.39 -22.69
C GLN A 213 6.43 -4.44 -21.87
N ALA A 214 5.33 -4.91 -21.27
CA ALA A 214 4.43 -4.11 -20.47
C ALA A 214 5.20 -3.23 -19.46
N ALA A 215 4.94 -1.93 -19.51
CA ALA A 215 5.45 -1.00 -18.51
C ALA A 215 4.60 -1.16 -17.24
N ILE A 216 5.19 -1.75 -16.21
CA ILE A 216 4.51 -2.05 -14.93
C ILE A 216 5.26 -1.36 -13.81
N VAL A 217 4.52 -0.72 -12.92
CA VAL A 217 4.98 -0.28 -11.61
C VAL A 217 4.11 -0.92 -10.53
N VAL A 218 4.75 -1.45 -9.49
CA VAL A 218 4.07 -1.80 -8.24
C VAL A 218 4.60 -0.88 -7.17
N ALA A 219 3.73 -0.05 -6.58
CA ALA A 219 4.15 0.97 -5.62
C ALA A 219 3.18 1.01 -4.45
N GLY A 220 3.69 1.26 -3.25
CA GLY A 220 2.84 1.24 -2.07
C GLY A 220 3.56 0.94 -0.79
N ASP A 221 2.76 0.70 0.25
CA ASP A 221 3.21 0.20 1.54
C ASP A 221 3.12 -1.34 1.54
N PHE A 222 4.26 -2.00 1.47
CA PHE A 222 4.34 -3.46 1.44
C PHE A 222 4.38 -4.05 2.85
N ASN A 223 4.54 -3.20 3.88
CA ASN A 223 4.66 -3.62 5.26
C ASN A 223 5.74 -4.70 5.44
N ALA A 224 6.78 -4.70 4.61
CA ALA A 224 7.80 -5.74 4.56
C ALA A 224 9.07 -5.21 3.91
N GLU A 225 10.23 -5.57 4.44
CA GLU A 225 11.53 -5.22 3.85
C GLU A 225 11.86 -6.06 2.60
N ASP A 226 12.89 -5.66 1.86
CA ASP A 226 13.21 -6.23 0.54
C ASP A 226 13.67 -7.70 0.55
N TYR A 227 14.09 -8.20 1.70
CA TYR A 227 14.48 -9.59 1.93
C TYR A 227 13.35 -10.46 2.50
N GLU A 228 12.22 -9.87 2.90
CA GLU A 228 11.08 -10.59 3.44
C GLU A 228 10.25 -11.29 2.36
N SER A 229 9.50 -12.31 2.77
CA SER A 229 8.70 -13.15 1.86
C SER A 229 7.78 -12.37 0.91
N PRO A 230 7.05 -11.31 1.32
CA PRO A 230 6.17 -10.58 0.41
C PRO A 230 6.93 -10.00 -0.80
N LEU A 231 8.07 -9.34 -0.57
CA LEU A 231 8.87 -8.76 -1.64
C LEU A 231 9.50 -9.85 -2.51
N ARG A 232 9.99 -10.95 -1.93
CA ARG A 232 10.52 -12.08 -2.72
C ARG A 232 9.46 -12.71 -3.62
N ILE A 233 8.22 -12.89 -3.13
CA ILE A 233 7.08 -13.38 -3.92
C ILE A 233 6.80 -12.46 -5.11
N LEU A 234 6.75 -11.15 -4.87
CA LEU A 234 6.48 -10.14 -5.90
C LEU A 234 7.58 -10.08 -6.96
N VAL A 235 8.84 -10.05 -6.52
CA VAL A 235 10.01 -9.94 -7.39
C VAL A 235 10.15 -11.18 -8.26
N GLY A 236 10.01 -12.38 -7.67
CA GLY A 236 10.25 -13.66 -8.35
C GLY A 236 11.60 -13.66 -9.05
N ALA A 237 12.66 -13.42 -8.28
CA ALA A 237 14.00 -13.24 -8.83
C ALA A 237 14.58 -14.54 -9.39
N GLU A 238 15.54 -14.43 -10.30
CA GLU A 238 16.26 -15.60 -10.84
C GLU A 238 16.88 -16.46 -9.73
N GLN A 239 17.48 -15.84 -8.69
CA GLN A 239 18.07 -16.59 -7.58
C GLN A 239 17.05 -17.39 -6.74
N ASP A 240 15.77 -16.98 -6.76
CA ASP A 240 14.69 -17.65 -6.03
C ASP A 240 14.04 -18.75 -6.88
N THR A 241 13.97 -18.54 -8.20
CA THR A 241 13.34 -19.48 -9.15
C THR A 241 14.32 -20.53 -9.69
N GLY A 242 15.62 -20.23 -9.70
CA GLY A 242 16.65 -21.06 -10.33
C GLY A 242 16.53 -21.17 -11.85
N ASN A 243 15.73 -20.30 -12.49
CA ASN A 243 15.45 -20.40 -13.92
C ASN A 243 15.70 -19.08 -14.66
N GLY A 244 16.85 -18.99 -15.33
CA GLY A 244 17.24 -17.81 -16.10
C GLY A 244 16.31 -17.45 -17.26
N SER A 245 15.48 -18.38 -17.76
CA SER A 245 14.49 -18.05 -18.79
C SER A 245 13.35 -17.17 -18.26
N LEU A 246 13.14 -17.15 -16.94
CA LEU A 246 12.12 -16.32 -16.28
C LEU A 246 12.65 -14.94 -15.85
N ALA A 247 13.96 -14.70 -15.95
CA ALA A 247 14.58 -13.47 -15.45
C ALA A 247 14.05 -12.17 -16.10
N ALA A 248 13.50 -12.26 -17.31
CA ALA A 248 12.86 -11.14 -17.99
C ALA A 248 11.53 -10.72 -17.35
N ALA A 249 10.84 -11.66 -16.68
CA ALA A 249 9.56 -11.46 -16.00
C ALA A 249 9.73 -11.09 -14.51
N SER A 250 10.95 -11.03 -13.99
CA SER A 250 11.19 -10.54 -12.63
C SER A 250 10.95 -9.03 -12.53
N LEU A 251 10.33 -8.60 -11.44
CA LEU A 251 10.25 -7.17 -11.12
C LEU A 251 11.55 -6.68 -10.48
N ILE A 252 11.88 -5.41 -10.66
CA ILE A 252 13.10 -4.80 -10.14
C ILE A 252 12.74 -3.87 -8.99
N VAL A 253 13.30 -4.12 -7.80
CA VAL A 253 13.14 -3.25 -6.62
C VAL A 253 14.04 -2.02 -6.78
N LEU A 254 13.44 -0.84 -6.98
CA LEU A 254 14.19 0.37 -7.28
C LEU A 254 14.95 0.91 -6.07
N ASP A 255 14.42 0.71 -4.86
CA ASP A 255 14.96 1.23 -3.60
C ASP A 255 16.40 0.78 -3.34
N ARG A 256 16.82 -0.33 -3.98
CA ARG A 256 18.19 -0.83 -3.95
C ARG A 256 19.22 0.15 -4.52
N ALA A 257 18.79 1.12 -5.31
CA ALA A 257 19.64 2.21 -5.81
C ALA A 257 19.91 3.30 -4.75
N ILE A 258 19.22 3.28 -3.60
CA ILE A 258 19.43 4.22 -2.49
C ILE A 258 20.55 3.69 -1.58
N PRO A 259 21.49 4.54 -1.13
CA PRO A 259 22.45 4.16 -0.10
C PRO A 259 21.77 3.57 1.14
N ALA A 260 22.33 2.50 1.71
CA ALA A 260 21.69 1.72 2.77
C ALA A 260 21.38 2.55 4.03
N ASP A 261 22.23 3.51 4.38
CA ASP A 261 22.07 4.44 5.51
C ASP A 261 20.91 5.43 5.32
N ARG A 262 20.38 5.57 4.10
CA ARG A 262 19.28 6.46 3.75
C ARG A 262 18.05 5.71 3.24
N ARG A 263 18.11 4.39 3.14
CA ARG A 263 17.06 3.52 2.58
C ARG A 263 16.11 3.07 3.68
N PHE A 264 15.24 3.98 4.10
CA PHE A 264 14.15 3.67 5.01
C PHE A 264 13.00 4.63 4.76
N SER A 265 11.78 4.11 4.87
CA SER A 265 10.54 4.89 4.78
C SER A 265 9.85 5.04 6.14
N VAL A 266 10.19 4.22 7.14
CA VAL A 266 9.64 4.26 8.49
C VAL A 266 10.76 4.12 9.52
N VAL A 267 10.57 4.68 10.72
CA VAL A 267 11.38 4.37 11.91
C VAL A 267 10.46 3.76 12.95
N HIS A 268 10.70 2.50 13.32
CA HIS A 268 9.93 1.77 14.31
C HIS A 268 10.82 1.32 15.47
N GLN A 269 10.55 1.80 16.69
CA GLN A 269 11.32 1.44 17.89
C GLN A 269 12.84 1.68 17.72
N GLY A 270 13.18 2.83 17.13
CA GLY A 270 14.54 3.26 16.84
C GLY A 270 15.18 2.54 15.66
N ARG A 271 14.45 1.70 14.92
CA ARG A 271 14.96 0.95 13.77
C ARG A 271 14.42 1.54 12.47
N PRO A 272 15.29 2.08 11.60
CA PRO A 272 14.92 2.44 10.25
C PRO A 272 14.53 1.18 9.46
N GLN A 273 13.41 1.23 8.74
CA GLN A 273 12.89 0.14 7.92
C GLN A 273 12.41 0.68 6.57
N MET A 274 12.69 -0.04 5.49
CA MET A 274 12.11 0.25 4.17
C MET A 274 10.84 -0.59 4.02
N LEU A 275 9.66 0.04 4.16
CA LEU A 275 8.36 -0.64 4.06
C LEU A 275 7.55 -0.17 2.84
N ASP A 276 7.83 1.04 2.36
CA ASP A 276 7.23 1.61 1.17
C ASP A 276 8.20 1.42 0.00
N HIS A 277 7.76 0.74 -1.05
CA HIS A 277 8.63 0.36 -2.16
C HIS A 277 8.09 0.84 -3.50
N ILE A 278 8.99 0.99 -4.47
CA ILE A 278 8.64 1.06 -5.89
C ILE A 278 9.37 -0.06 -6.63
N LEU A 279 8.60 -0.96 -7.22
CA LEU A 279 9.09 -2.00 -8.12
C LEU A 279 8.67 -1.68 -9.55
N CYS A 280 9.48 -2.06 -10.54
CA CYS A 280 9.11 -1.91 -11.94
C CYS A 280 9.42 -3.14 -12.80
N SER A 281 8.75 -3.27 -13.94
CA SER A 281 9.14 -4.25 -14.96
C SER A 281 10.50 -3.92 -15.56
N ARG A 282 11.14 -4.93 -16.15
CA ARG A 282 12.46 -4.79 -16.81
C ARG A 282 12.45 -3.78 -17.96
N SER A 283 11.36 -3.74 -18.74
CA SER A 283 11.21 -2.79 -19.86
C SER A 283 11.19 -1.34 -19.37
N LEU A 284 10.47 -1.07 -18.29
CA LEU A 284 10.39 0.26 -17.69
C LEU A 284 11.71 0.66 -17.01
N TYR A 285 12.43 -0.30 -16.42
CA TYR A 285 13.73 -0.05 -15.79
C TYR A 285 14.76 0.55 -16.75
N GLY A 286 14.67 0.27 -18.05
CA GLY A 286 15.53 0.91 -19.06
C GLY A 286 15.42 2.44 -19.13
N LYS A 287 14.34 3.01 -18.57
CA LYS A 287 14.11 4.46 -18.47
C LYS A 287 14.38 5.02 -17.07
N PHE A 288 14.74 4.17 -16.10
CA PHE A 288 14.96 4.57 -14.72
C PHE A 288 16.17 5.51 -14.59
N ARG A 289 16.00 6.60 -13.84
CA ARG A 289 17.03 7.63 -13.62
C ARG A 289 17.51 7.71 -12.18
N GLY A 290 16.61 7.48 -11.23
CA GLY A 290 16.96 7.54 -9.82
C GLY A 290 15.75 7.40 -8.93
N ILE A 291 16.00 7.20 -7.65
CA ILE A 291 14.98 7.10 -6.62
C ILE A 291 15.50 7.76 -5.35
N LYS A 292 14.59 8.33 -4.58
CA LYS A 292 14.89 8.99 -3.30
C LYS A 292 13.77 8.71 -2.30
N VAL A 293 14.14 8.69 -1.02
CA VAL A 293 13.18 8.73 0.09
C VAL A 293 13.30 10.06 0.81
N HIS A 294 12.15 10.65 1.10
CA HIS A 294 11.97 11.94 1.76
C HIS A 294 11.88 11.77 3.29
N ASN A 295 12.92 11.19 3.89
CA ASN A 295 12.94 10.73 5.29
C ASN A 295 13.69 11.64 6.28
N GLU A 296 14.07 12.85 5.87
CA GLU A 296 14.94 13.73 6.66
C GLU A 296 14.29 14.21 7.98
N ALA A 297 12.96 14.28 8.02
CA ALA A 297 12.17 14.77 9.16
C ALA A 297 11.38 13.66 9.88
N LEU A 298 11.69 12.37 9.61
CA LEU A 298 10.87 11.27 10.08
C LEU A 298 11.02 11.00 11.58
N SER A 299 9.91 10.96 12.30
CA SER A 299 9.86 10.59 13.72
C SER A 299 9.58 9.10 13.90
N ASP A 300 9.99 8.53 15.04
CA ASP A 300 9.70 7.14 15.41
C ASP A 300 8.21 6.92 15.69
N GLU A 301 7.58 6.02 14.93
CA GLU A 301 6.16 5.72 15.04
C GLU A 301 5.77 5.06 16.37
N ALA A 302 6.68 4.27 16.96
CA ALA A 302 6.39 3.53 18.19
C ALA A 302 6.23 4.46 19.39
N VAL A 303 6.99 5.57 19.41
CA VAL A 303 6.84 6.64 20.40
C VAL A 303 5.49 7.34 20.23
N GLY A 304 5.07 7.50 18.98
CA GLY A 304 3.77 8.02 18.57
C GLY A 304 2.60 7.20 19.08
N TYR A 305 2.59 5.90 18.79
CA TYR A 305 1.51 4.98 19.20
C TYR A 305 1.43 4.74 20.71
N ALA A 306 2.55 4.87 21.44
CA ALA A 306 2.59 4.73 22.91
C ALA A 306 2.02 5.96 23.64
N ARG A 307 2.06 7.14 23.01
CA ARG A 307 1.32 8.33 23.46
C ARG A 307 -0.05 8.26 22.78
N VAL A 308 -1.14 8.70 23.41
CA VAL A 308 -2.50 8.62 22.81
C VAL A 308 -2.67 9.59 21.60
N ASP A 309 -1.56 10.05 21.02
CA ASP A 309 -1.49 11.18 20.12
C ASP A 309 -1.01 10.73 18.74
N ARG A 310 -1.96 10.54 17.82
CA ARG A 310 -1.67 10.22 16.42
C ARG A 310 -0.88 11.37 15.77
N PRO A 311 0.01 11.08 14.80
CA PRO A 311 0.85 12.11 14.20
C PRO A 311 0.00 13.13 13.45
N VAL A 312 0.44 14.39 13.49
CA VAL A 312 -0.09 15.43 12.61
C VAL A 312 0.41 15.22 11.18
N GLY A 313 1.61 14.64 10.99
CA GLY A 313 2.14 14.22 9.69
C GLY A 313 1.87 12.74 9.42
N SER A 314 2.76 12.12 8.64
CA SER A 314 2.83 10.66 8.45
C SER A 314 4.11 10.12 9.10
N TYR A 315 4.05 8.89 9.62
CA TYR A 315 5.25 8.14 10.03
C TYR A 315 5.95 7.44 8.86
N HIS A 316 5.34 7.50 7.68
CA HIS A 316 5.96 7.07 6.44
C HIS A 316 6.62 8.26 5.74
N ALA A 317 7.71 8.01 5.03
CA ALA A 317 8.31 8.97 4.12
C ALA A 317 7.79 8.74 2.70
N CYS A 318 7.65 9.83 1.94
CA CYS A 318 7.34 9.73 0.52
C CYS A 318 8.55 9.14 -0.23
N VAL A 319 8.31 8.14 -1.07
CA VAL A 319 9.33 7.53 -1.95
C VAL A 319 9.06 7.98 -3.37
N VAL A 320 10.08 8.48 -4.07
CA VAL A 320 9.93 9.07 -5.41
C VAL A 320 10.94 8.46 -6.37
N ALA A 321 10.46 7.83 -7.44
CA ALA A 321 11.26 7.34 -8.56
C ALA A 321 11.13 8.26 -9.78
N GLU A 322 12.23 8.45 -10.49
CA GLU A 322 12.31 9.23 -11.72
C GLU A 322 12.66 8.33 -12.91
N PHE A 323 11.93 8.53 -14.00
CA PHE A 323 12.10 7.87 -15.28
C PHE A 323 12.22 8.94 -16.37
N ASP A 324 12.78 8.62 -17.53
CA ASP A 324 12.63 9.46 -18.74
C ASP A 324 11.14 9.68 -19.09
#